data_AF-A0A0S3SBX5-F1
#
_entry.id   AF-A0A0S3SBX5-F1
#
_cell.length_a   1.000
_cell.length_b   1.000
_cell.length_c   1.000
_cell.angle_alpha   90.00
_cell.angle_beta   90.00
_cell.angle_gamma   90.00
#
_symmetry.space_group_name_H-M   'P 1'
#
loop_
_entity.id
_entity.type
_entity.pdbx_description
1 polymer ?
#
loop_
_entity_poly.entity_id
_entity_poly.type
_entity_poly.pdbx_seq_one_letter_code
_entity_poly.pdbx_strand_id
1 'polypeptide(L)' 'MLPAFSQSCHDVISEWKGMLSSDGKCEIDVSPFIQNLSRDVISRTAFGSSYAEGKKIFQLLRIQGYLVMTAKYSNTPILR' A
#
# COMPACT_ATOMS: atom_id res chain seq x y z
N MET A 1 -0.02 15.47 -8.90
CA MET A 1 -0.43 14.05 -9.03
C MET A 1 0.37 13.31 -10.08
N LEU A 2 0.32 13.68 -11.37
CA LEU A 2 1.03 12.98 -12.45
C LEU A 2 2.53 12.70 -12.19
N PRO A 3 3.34 13.67 -11.71
CA PRO A 3 4.76 13.41 -11.44
C PRO A 3 4.97 12.38 -10.32
N ALA A 4 4.19 12.46 -9.24
CA ALA A 4 4.22 11.49 -8.15
C ALA A 4 3.82 10.09 -8.64
N PHE A 5 2.78 10.00 -9.46
CA PHE A 5 2.33 8.73 -10.06
C PHE A 5 3.43 8.11 -10.93
N SER A 6 4.03 8.91 -11.81
CA SER A 6 5.11 8.45 -12.68
C SER A 6 6.32 7.95 -11.88
N GLN A 7 6.70 8.66 -10.81
CA GLN A 7 7.81 8.26 -9.96
C GLN A 7 7.50 6.94 -9.23
N SER A 8 6.31 6.83 -8.62
CA SER A 8 5.92 5.60 -7.93
C SER A 8 5.85 4.38 -8.87
N CYS A 9 5.37 4.56 -10.12
CA CYS A 9 5.40 3.50 -11.13
C CYS A 9 6.83 3.13 -11.53
N HIS A 10 7.70 4.11 -11.68
CA HIS A 10 9.11 3.86 -12.01
C HIS A 10 9.80 3.03 -10.92
N ASP A 11 9.54 3.33 -9.65
CA ASP A 11 10.11 2.61 -8.52
C ASP A 11 9.68 1.13 -8.52
N VAL A 12 8.40 0.84 -8.78
CA VAL A 12 7.88 -0.54 -8.90
C VAL A 12 8.52 -1.29 -10.08
N ILE A 13 8.62 -0.66 -11.24
CA ILE A 13 9.27 -1.27 -12.42
C ILE A 13 10.75 -1.54 -12.14
N SER A 14 11.41 -0.64 -11.42
CA SER A 14 12.81 -0.83 -11.02
C SER A 14 12.98 -2.03 -10.08
N GLU A 15 12.05 -2.23 -9.15
CA GLU A 15 12.03 -3.40 -8.27
C GLU A 15 11.84 -4.69 -9.08
N TRP A 16 10.87 -4.72 -10.01
CA TRP A 16 10.62 -5.88 -10.86
C TRP A 16 11.79 -6.25 -11.76
N LYS A 17 12.52 -5.25 -12.27
CA LYS A 17 13.75 -5.49 -13.03
C LYS A 17 14.82 -6.20 -12.19
N GLY A 18 14.86 -5.95 -10.89
CA GLY A 18 15.76 -6.65 -9.95
C GLY A 18 15.33 -8.09 -9.64
N MET A 19 14.09 -8.47 -9.95
CA MET A 19 13.55 -9.82 -9.72
C MET A 19 13.69 -10.75 -10.93
N LEU A 20 14.22 -10.25 -12.06
CA LEU A 20 14.41 -11.04 -13.27
C LEU A 20 15.44 -12.16 -13.03
N SER A 21 15.15 -13.35 -13.55
CA SER A 21 16.09 -14.47 -13.61
C SER A 21 17.13 -14.25 -14.71
N SER A 22 18.13 -15.13 -14.79
CA SER A 22 19.21 -15.04 -15.79
C SER A 22 18.72 -15.11 -17.25
N ASP A 23 17.55 -15.69 -17.50
CA ASP A 23 16.89 -15.73 -18.81
C ASP A 23 16.02 -14.48 -19.10
N GLY A 24 16.04 -13.49 -18.21
CA GLY A 24 15.30 -12.24 -18.33
C GLY A 24 13.81 -12.35 -18.03
N LYS A 25 13.37 -13.42 -17.35
CA LYS A 25 11.96 -13.65 -17.00
C LYS A 25 11.77 -13.78 -15.49
N CYS A 26 10.57 -13.44 -15.03
CA CYS A 26 10.09 -13.79 -13.71
C CYS A 26 8.56 -13.81 -13.69
N GLU A 27 7.99 -14.60 -12.79
CA GLU A 27 6.57 -14.55 -12.46
C GLU A 27 6.42 -13.73 -11.17
N ILE A 28 5.47 -12.79 -11.16
CA ILE A 28 5.27 -11.84 -10.05
C ILE A 28 3.80 -11.83 -9.67
N ASP A 29 3.50 -11.99 -8.37
CA ASP A 29 2.21 -11.59 -7.81
C ASP A 29 2.14 -10.06 -7.74
N VAL A 30 1.39 -9.45 -8.65
CA VAL A 30 1.28 -7.99 -8.77
C VAL A 30 0.41 -7.35 -7.69
N SER A 31 -0.46 -8.11 -7.03
CA SER A 31 -1.42 -7.60 -6.05
C SER A 31 -0.78 -6.75 -4.92
N PRO A 32 0.28 -7.24 -4.23
CA PRO A 32 0.96 -6.44 -3.20
C PRO A 32 1.63 -5.17 -3.77
N PHE A 33 2.15 -5.21 -4.99
CA PHE A 33 2.78 -4.05 -5.63
C PHE A 33 1.76 -2.97 -5.96
N ILE A 34 0.57 -3.33 -6.45
CA ILE A 34 -0.50 -2.36 -6.73
C ILE A 34 -1.00 -1.69 -5.43
N GLN A 35 -1.11 -2.44 -4.33
CA GLN A 35 -1.42 -1.84 -3.03
C GLN A 35 -0.33 -0.86 -2.59
N ASN A 36 0.95 -1.24 -2.69
CA ASN A 36 2.06 -0.38 -2.28
C ASN A 36 2.19 0.85 -3.19
N LEU A 37 2.03 0.69 -4.51
CA LEU A 37 1.95 1.78 -5.47
C LEU A 37 0.89 2.79 -5.08
N SER A 38 -0.33 2.32 -4.77
CA SER A 38 -1.43 3.19 -4.35
C SER A 38 -1.09 3.97 -3.06
N ARG A 39 -0.49 3.30 -2.08
CA ARG A 39 -0.04 3.95 -0.84
C ARG A 39 1.03 5.00 -1.11
N ASP A 40 1.97 4.71 -2.00
CA ASP A 40 3.08 5.61 -2.33
C ASP A 40 2.61 6.85 -3.10
N VAL A 41 1.73 6.67 -4.09
CA VAL A 41 1.10 7.77 -4.83
C VAL A 41 0.33 8.71 -3.91
N ILE A 42 -0.48 8.16 -3.00
CA ILE A 42 -1.20 8.94 -1.99
C ILE A 42 -0.21 9.67 -1.09
N SER A 43 0.81 8.97 -0.61
CA SER A 43 1.83 9.55 0.27
C SER A 43 2.49 10.77 -0.39
N ARG A 44 2.98 10.60 -1.62
CA ARG A 44 3.71 11.65 -2.34
C ARG A 44 2.82 12.80 -2.76
N THR A 45 1.58 12.51 -3.15
CA THR A 45 0.63 13.53 -3.61
C THR A 45 0.08 14.35 -2.45
N ALA A 46 -0.40 13.68 -1.40
CA ALA A 46 -1.12 14.34 -0.32
C ALA A 46 -0.19 14.90 0.76
N PHE A 47 0.97 14.26 0.98
CA PHE A 47 1.86 14.58 2.10
C PHE A 47 3.28 14.97 1.65
N GLY A 48 3.61 14.85 0.37
CA GLY A 48 4.95 15.15 -0.15
C GLY A 48 6.03 14.15 0.27
N SER A 49 5.66 13.02 0.88
CA SER A 49 6.57 11.97 1.35
C SER A 49 6.26 10.62 0.71
N SER A 50 7.17 9.65 0.80
CA SER A 50 6.96 8.30 0.28
C SER A 50 6.15 7.41 1.23
N TYR A 51 5.61 6.31 0.71
CA TYR A 51 5.01 5.28 1.56
C TYR A 51 6.03 4.69 2.54
N ALA A 52 7.30 4.56 2.13
CA ALA A 52 8.36 4.04 2.99
C ALA A 52 8.52 4.92 4.26
N GLU A 53 8.53 6.23 4.09
CA GLU A 53 8.56 7.20 5.21
C GLU A 53 7.27 7.16 6.04
N GLY A 54 6.11 7.00 5.38
CA GLY A 54 4.80 6.96 6.02
C GLY A 54 4.38 5.59 6.60
N LYS A 55 5.21 4.54 6.49
CA LYS A 55 4.80 3.15 6.72
C LYS A 55 4.15 2.91 8.09
N LYS A 56 4.69 3.56 9.14
CA LYS A 56 4.16 3.44 10.50
C LYS A 56 2.73 3.98 10.63
N ILE A 57 2.41 5.07 9.95
CA ILE A 57 1.07 5.68 9.95
C ILE A 57 0.07 4.73 9.30
N PHE A 58 0.39 4.16 8.14
CA PHE A 58 -0.47 3.18 7.47
C PHE A 58 -0.75 1.94 8.34
N GLN A 59 0.26 1.46 9.07
CA GLN A 59 0.07 0.34 10.02
C GLN A 59 -0.91 0.70 11.14
N LEU A 60 -0.76 1.89 11.73
CA LEU A 60 -1.64 2.38 12.79
C LEU A 60 -3.07 2.58 12.27
N LEU A 61 -3.24 3.17 11.08
CA LEU A 61 -4.55 3.34 10.44
C LEU A 61 -5.25 2.01 10.19
N ARG A 62 -4.51 0.98 9.78
CA ARG A 62 -5.06 -0.37 9.59
C ARG A 62 -5.55 -0.97 10.92
N ILE A 63 -4.75 -0.85 11.98
CA ILE A 63 -5.12 -1.31 13.32
C ILE A 63 -6.36 -0.56 13.81
N GLN A 64 -6.37 0.76 13.65
CA GLN A 64 -7.51 1.60 14.02
C GLN A 64 -8.78 1.19 13.26
N GLY A 65 -8.69 0.99 11.94
CA GLY A 65 -9.82 0.53 11.13
C GLY A 65 -10.38 -0.82 11.59
N TYR A 66 -9.50 -1.77 11.92
CA TYR A 66 -9.89 -3.06 12.49
C TYR A 66 -10.61 -2.89 13.83
N LEU A 67 -10.03 -2.13 14.77
CA LEU A 67 -10.62 -1.91 16.10
C LEU A 67 -11.99 -1.22 16.03
N VAL A 68 -12.13 -0.21 15.18
CA VAL A 68 -13.41 0.49 14.96
C VAL A 68 -14.45 -0.48 14.40
N MET A 69 -14.07 -1.35 13.48
CA MET A 69 -14.96 -2.34 12.89
C MET A 69 -15.42 -3.35 13.95
N THR A 70 -14.49 -3.92 14.73
CA THR A 70 -14.83 -4.90 15.77
C THR A 70 -15.65 -4.30 16.92
N ALA A 71 -15.34 -3.07 17.33
CA ALA A 71 -16.08 -2.37 18.39
C ALA A 71 -17.55 -2.13 18.01
N LYS A 72 -17.84 -1.89 16.73
CA LYS A 72 -19.21 -1.75 16.23
C LYS A 72 -20.01 -3.04 16.35
N TYR A 73 -19.40 -4.19 16.05
CA TYR A 73 -20.09 -5.49 16.16
C TYR A 73 -20.28 -5.98 17.60
N SER A 74 -19.44 -5.55 18.55
CA SER A 74 -19.66 -5.84 19.98
C SER A 74 -20.76 -4.96 20.62
N ASN A 75 -21.08 -3.80 20.04
CA ASN A 75 -22.09 -2.87 20.55
C ASN A 75 -23.44 -2.94 19.82
N THR A 76 -23.58 -3.77 18.79
CA THR A 76 -24.90 -4.18 18.30
C THR A 76 -25.47 -5.18 19.31
N PRO A 77 -26.51 -4.83 20.09
CA PRO A 77 -27.15 -5.78 20.97
C PRO A 77 -27.73 -6.88 20.08
N ILE A 78 -27.13 -8.06 20.17
CA ILE A 78 -27.64 -9.28 19.56
C ILE A 78 -29.07 -9.41 20.08
N LEU A 79 -30.03 -9.51 19.14
CA LEU A 79 -31.43 -9.86 19.35
C LEU A 79 -31.53 -10.83 20.54
N ARG A 80 -31.96 -10.31 21.69
CA ARG A 80 -32.33 -11.09 22.86
C ARG A 80 -33.79 -10.79 23.16
#